data_AF-A0A0D0R0J1-F1
#
_entry.id   AF-A0A0D0R0J1-F1
#
_cell.length_a   1.000
_cell.length_b   1.000
_cell.length_c   1.000
_cell.angle_alpha   90.00
_cell.angle_beta   90.00
_cell.angle_gamma   90.00
#
_symmetry.space_group_name_H-M   'P 1'
#
loop_
_entity.id
_entity.type
_entity.pdbx_description
1 polymer ?
#
loop_
_entity_poly.entity_id
_entity_poly.type
_entity_poly.pdbx_seq_one_letter_code
_entity_poly.pdbx_strand_id
1 'polypeptide(L)'
;MKVKKFVASSMPEAMKMIRAELGNDAVILNSKVVQKKGFLGLFSRKNIEVIAAVEPKPTTPPVQKMKEKRKERAEPLRDEQLLKEIHELKATIRQLSQGGGIEHYPAPLKAIDAHLIDQEISDDVRAMFMSTLLQRWYTSSANGSYDEVKKWLYEEIVNTLSSLSFGGISFQKKFVNVVGPTGVGKTTTLAKMAADCVIKHGKKVAFITTDTYRIAAIDQLKTYAKILNVPIEVCYNLDDFRQAKEKLTSYDIVFIDTAGRNFRNVQYVNDLKEMIDFNEEMETFLVLSLTAKWRDMKEIYTQFSLIPIHKFIFTKIDETSRHGAMLNMMVQCGIGTAYMTHGQNVPDDIVEATPQLVANMITGVEQQ
;
A
#
# COMPACT_ATOMS: atom_id res chain seq x y z
N MET A 1 11.36 45.43 7.66
CA MET A 1 11.29 44.46 6.55
C MET A 1 10.51 45.11 5.41
N LYS A 2 11.12 45.32 4.23
CA LYS A 2 10.38 45.81 3.04
C LYS A 2 10.02 44.59 2.19
N VAL A 3 8.72 44.33 2.00
CA VAL A 3 8.20 43.21 1.19
C VAL A 3 7.55 43.78 -0.07
N LYS A 4 7.86 43.23 -1.25
CA LYS A 4 7.28 43.64 -2.53
C LYS A 4 6.98 42.46 -3.44
N LYS A 5 5.97 42.64 -4.29
CA LYS A 5 5.49 41.65 -5.27
C LYS A 5 5.87 42.08 -6.68
N PHE A 6 6.39 41.13 -7.45
CA PHE A 6 6.85 41.30 -8.83
C PHE A 6 6.14 40.29 -9.73
N VAL A 7 5.80 40.68 -10.96
CA VAL A 7 5.21 39.78 -11.97
C VAL A 7 6.05 39.89 -13.24
N ALA A 8 6.56 38.76 -13.72
CA ALA A 8 7.42 38.71 -14.89
C ALA A 8 7.08 37.50 -15.79
N SER A 9 7.56 37.51 -17.02
CA SER A 9 7.33 36.40 -17.97
C SER A 9 8.14 35.15 -17.61
N SER A 10 9.21 35.31 -16.82
CA SER A 10 10.09 34.23 -16.38
C SER A 10 10.80 34.56 -15.07
N MET A 11 11.33 33.54 -14.39
CA MET A 11 12.04 33.71 -13.12
C MET A 11 13.34 34.55 -13.27
N PRO A 12 14.14 34.42 -14.35
CA PRO A 12 15.30 35.29 -14.57
C PRO A 12 14.93 36.78 -14.68
N GLU A 13 13.81 37.09 -15.33
CA GLU A 13 13.30 38.46 -15.45
C GLU A 13 12.81 38.99 -14.10
N ALA A 14 12.07 38.17 -13.34
CA ALA A 14 11.67 38.51 -11.97
C ALA A 14 12.87 38.81 -11.06
N MET A 15 13.92 37.98 -11.12
CA MET A 15 15.14 38.20 -10.34
C MET A 15 15.90 39.46 -10.74
N LYS A 16 15.87 39.85 -12.03
CA LYS A 16 16.44 41.12 -12.50
C LYS A 16 15.69 42.31 -11.90
N MET A 17 14.36 42.26 -11.89
CA MET A 17 13.51 43.31 -11.28
C MET A 17 13.72 43.40 -9.76
N ILE A 18 13.76 42.26 -9.08
CA ILE A 18 13.98 42.19 -7.63
C ILE A 18 15.33 42.78 -7.25
N ARG A 19 16.42 42.44 -7.95
CA ARG A 19 17.76 42.99 -7.67
C ARG A 19 17.86 44.48 -7.96
N ALA A 20 17.21 44.95 -9.02
CA ALA A 20 17.19 46.38 -9.36
C ALA A 20 16.49 47.24 -8.29
N GLU A 21 15.47 46.68 -7.61
CA GLU A 21 14.60 47.47 -6.72
C GLU A 21 14.80 47.19 -5.22
N LEU A 22 15.16 45.97 -4.85
CA LEU A 22 15.40 45.54 -3.47
C LEU A 22 16.89 45.27 -3.17
N GLY A 23 17.76 45.32 -4.18
CA GLY A 23 19.19 45.05 -4.03
C GLY A 23 19.53 43.56 -4.07
N ASN A 24 20.83 43.26 -4.04
CA ASN A 24 21.34 41.89 -4.19
C ASN A 24 21.05 40.98 -2.99
N ASP A 25 20.72 41.55 -1.83
CA ASP A 25 20.47 40.85 -0.57
C ASP A 25 18.98 40.47 -0.38
N ALA A 26 18.14 40.58 -1.42
CA ALA A 26 16.71 40.25 -1.36
C ALA A 26 16.46 38.73 -1.35
N VAL A 27 15.63 38.27 -0.42
CA VAL A 27 15.21 36.87 -0.28
C VAL A 27 13.81 36.68 -0.86
N ILE A 28 13.62 35.61 -1.64
CA ILE A 28 12.31 35.23 -2.19
C ILE A 28 11.53 34.50 -1.10
N LEU A 29 10.35 35.02 -0.76
CA LEU A 29 9.46 34.40 0.23
C LEU A 29 8.49 33.41 -0.43
N ASN A 30 8.00 33.73 -1.63
CA ASN A 30 7.03 32.89 -2.35
C ASN A 30 7.08 33.16 -3.86
N SER A 31 6.83 32.13 -4.67
CA SER A 31 6.66 32.26 -6.13
C SER A 31 5.53 31.36 -6.63
N LYS A 32 4.63 31.89 -7.48
CA LYS A 32 3.56 31.12 -8.12
C LYS A 32 3.39 31.49 -9.59
N VAL A 33 3.00 30.52 -10.41
CA VAL A 33 2.67 30.75 -11.83
C VAL A 33 1.24 31.28 -11.92
N VAL A 34 1.05 32.41 -12.61
CA VAL A 34 -0.24 33.04 -12.83
C VAL A 34 -0.54 33.16 -14.33
N GLN A 35 -1.74 32.76 -14.74
CA GLN A 35 -2.19 32.92 -16.12
C GLN A 35 -2.98 34.22 -16.25
N LYS A 36 -2.53 35.14 -17.11
CA LYS A 36 -3.28 36.36 -17.44
C LYS A 36 -4.02 36.11 -18.75
N LYS A 37 -5.36 36.12 -18.71
CA LYS A 37 -6.21 36.02 -19.91
C LYS A 37 -6.07 37.30 -20.73
N GLY A 38 -5.78 37.19 -22.03
CA GLY A 38 -5.77 38.32 -22.96
C GLY A 38 -7.16 38.89 -23.22
N PHE A 39 -7.23 40.14 -23.73
CA PHE A 39 -8.46 40.95 -23.88
C PHE A 39 -9.52 40.38 -24.85
N LEU A 40 -9.34 39.18 -25.41
CA LEU A 40 -10.33 38.52 -26.27
C LEU A 40 -10.37 36.98 -26.12
N GLY A 41 -9.89 36.43 -25.00
CA GLY A 41 -10.04 35.00 -24.68
C GLY A 41 -9.21 34.03 -25.53
N LEU A 42 -8.59 34.48 -26.62
CA LEU A 42 -7.62 33.71 -27.40
C LEU A 42 -6.20 34.10 -26.96
N PHE A 43 -5.45 33.12 -26.49
CA PHE A 43 -4.08 33.17 -25.92
C PHE A 43 -3.98 33.58 -24.43
N SER A 44 -3.64 32.59 -23.58
CA SER A 44 -3.17 32.80 -22.21
C SER A 44 -1.64 32.77 -22.16
N ARG A 45 -1.02 33.81 -21.61
CA ARG A 45 0.43 33.83 -21.34
C ARG A 45 0.66 33.49 -19.85
N LYS A 46 1.51 32.49 -19.60
CA LYS A 46 1.96 32.11 -18.26
C LYS A 46 2.99 33.15 -17.78
N ASN A 47 2.71 33.82 -16.68
CA ASN A 47 3.65 34.71 -15.99
C ASN A 47 3.96 34.10 -14.61
N ILE A 48 5.04 34.57 -13.98
CA ILE A 48 5.44 34.19 -12.63
C ILE A 48 5.29 35.40 -11.72
N GLU A 49 4.59 35.22 -10.61
CA GLU A 49 4.46 36.19 -9.53
C GLU A 49 5.41 35.80 -8.39
N VAL A 50 6.29 36.72 -7.98
CA VAL A 50 7.32 36.50 -6.96
C VAL A 50 7.19 37.56 -5.87
N ILE A 51 7.16 37.13 -4.61
CA ILE A 51 7.18 38.02 -3.43
C ILE A 51 8.57 37.94 -2.81
N ALA A 52 9.24 39.09 -2.70
CA ALA A 52 10.60 39.20 -2.17
C ALA A 52 10.69 40.24 -1.05
N ALA A 53 11.63 40.04 -0.13
CA ALA A 53 11.85 40.92 1.01
C ALA A 53 13.33 41.13 1.37
N VAL A 54 13.62 42.23 2.05
CA VAL A 54 14.96 42.53 2.62
C VAL A 54 14.84 42.74 4.13
N GLU A 55 15.64 41.98 4.88
CA GLU A 55 15.82 42.15 6.33
C GLU A 55 16.95 43.15 6.61
N PRO A 56 16.81 44.06 7.59
CA PRO A 56 17.92 44.91 8.03
C PRO A 56 18.92 44.09 8.88
N LYS A 57 20.22 44.20 8.55
CA LYS A 57 21.31 43.53 9.29
C LYS A 57 21.41 44.07 10.74
N PRO A 58 21.57 43.22 11.76
CA PRO A 58 21.87 43.67 13.12
C PRO A 58 23.32 44.16 13.23
N THR A 59 23.50 45.36 13.78
CA THR A 59 24.81 45.92 14.19
C THR A 59 25.31 45.21 15.45
N THR A 60 26.50 44.60 15.38
CA THR A 60 27.22 44.05 16.54
C THR A 60 28.31 45.02 17.01
N PRO A 61 28.54 45.19 18.33
CA PRO A 61 29.60 46.03 18.87
C PRO A 61 30.97 45.32 18.85
N PRO A 62 32.11 46.05 18.94
CA PRO A 62 33.44 45.48 18.68
C PRO A 62 33.96 44.67 19.88
N VAL A 63 34.39 43.43 19.62
CA VAL A 63 35.06 42.58 20.61
C VAL A 63 36.56 42.92 20.65
N GLN A 64 37.04 43.22 21.85
CA GLN A 64 38.45 43.45 22.17
C GLN A 64 39.29 42.18 21.92
N LYS A 65 40.49 42.40 21.37
CA LYS A 65 41.51 41.37 21.15
C LYS A 65 42.01 40.80 22.48
N MET A 66 41.85 39.50 22.69
CA MET A 66 42.70 38.73 23.60
C MET A 66 43.47 37.69 22.79
N LYS A 67 44.80 37.76 22.86
CA LYS A 67 45.73 36.81 22.28
C LYS A 67 45.64 35.49 23.04
N GLU A 68 45.44 34.38 22.34
CA GLU A 68 45.97 33.09 22.79
C GLU A 68 46.46 32.28 21.58
N LYS A 69 47.77 32.00 21.61
CA LYS A 69 48.44 31.09 20.69
C LYS A 69 48.07 29.66 21.07
N ARG A 70 47.46 28.91 20.16
CA ARG A 70 47.62 27.45 20.12
C ARG A 70 47.62 26.93 18.68
N LYS A 71 48.58 26.04 18.44
CA LYS A 71 49.16 25.59 17.18
C LYS A 71 48.15 25.12 16.13
N GLU A 72 48.43 25.50 14.88
CA GLU A 72 47.95 24.82 13.69
C GLU A 72 48.28 23.33 13.73
N ARG A 73 47.26 22.50 13.56
CA ARG A 73 47.38 21.21 12.88
C ARG A 73 46.17 21.10 11.97
N ALA A 74 46.41 21.24 10.67
CA ALA A 74 45.39 21.17 9.64
C ALA A 74 44.83 19.74 9.54
N GLU A 75 43.50 19.60 9.55
CA GLU A 75 42.80 18.50 8.89
C GLU A 75 41.96 19.09 7.74
N PRO A 76 42.46 19.13 6.49
CA PRO A 76 41.66 19.54 5.33
C PRO A 76 40.91 18.36 4.68
N LEU A 77 41.11 17.12 5.15
CA LEU A 77 40.73 15.92 4.40
C LEU A 77 39.26 15.50 4.57
N ARG A 78 38.57 15.95 5.62
CA ARG A 78 37.19 15.54 5.93
C ARG A 78 36.14 16.33 5.16
N ASP A 79 36.40 17.60 4.89
CA ASP A 79 35.47 18.49 4.19
C ASP A 79 35.41 18.19 2.69
N GLU A 80 36.51 17.81 2.05
CA GLU A 80 36.49 17.43 0.63
C GLU A 80 35.76 16.10 0.39
N GLN A 81 35.87 15.14 1.31
CA GLN A 81 35.13 13.88 1.24
C GLN A 81 33.63 14.09 1.46
N LEU A 82 33.25 14.89 2.47
CA LEU A 82 31.85 15.27 2.69
C LEU A 82 31.27 16.07 1.53
N LEU A 83 32.05 16.96 0.91
CA LEU A 83 31.63 17.70 -0.27
C LEU A 83 31.46 16.79 -1.50
N LYS A 84 32.32 15.77 -1.67
CA LYS A 84 32.14 14.75 -2.70
C LYS A 84 30.90 13.92 -2.46
N GLU A 85 30.65 13.47 -1.23
CA GLU A 85 29.45 12.70 -0.87
C GLU A 85 28.17 13.52 -1.08
N ILE A 86 28.18 14.81 -0.72
CA ILE A 86 27.06 15.73 -0.99
C ILE A 86 26.87 15.95 -2.50
N HIS A 87 27.96 16.01 -3.27
CA HIS A 87 27.89 16.14 -4.72
C HIS A 87 27.35 14.87 -5.40
N GLU A 88 27.76 13.70 -4.94
CA GLU A 88 27.24 12.41 -5.39
C GLU A 88 25.76 12.27 -5.01
N LEU A 89 25.39 12.61 -3.78
CA LEU A 89 23.99 12.63 -3.33
C LEU A 89 23.14 13.57 -4.18
N LYS A 90 23.64 14.76 -4.49
CA LYS A 90 22.97 15.71 -5.39
C LYS A 90 22.88 15.21 -6.83
N ALA A 91 23.87 14.45 -7.30
CA ALA A 91 23.85 13.85 -8.63
C ALA A 91 22.82 12.72 -8.71
N THR A 92 22.78 11.84 -7.71
CA THR A 92 21.81 10.73 -7.61
C THR A 92 20.38 11.26 -7.46
N ILE A 93 20.15 12.30 -6.66
CA ILE A 93 18.83 12.94 -6.51
C ILE A 93 18.37 13.59 -7.83
N ARG A 94 19.28 14.21 -8.59
CA ARG A 94 18.94 14.75 -9.92
C ARG A 94 18.60 13.67 -10.93
N GLN A 95 19.29 12.53 -10.88
CA GLN A 95 18.97 11.37 -11.74
C GLN A 95 17.61 10.74 -11.39
N LEU A 96 17.27 10.64 -10.10
CA LEU A 96 15.96 10.17 -9.64
C LEU A 96 14.79 11.03 -10.16
N SER A 97 15.01 12.34 -10.35
CA SER A 97 13.98 13.26 -10.85
C SER A 97 13.75 13.23 -12.37
N GLN A 98 14.60 12.53 -13.14
CA GLN A 98 14.60 12.55 -14.62
C GLN A 98 14.38 11.19 -15.28
N GLY A 99 13.77 10.20 -14.59
CA GLY A 99 13.18 9.03 -15.25
C GLY A 99 14.14 8.09 -16.01
N GLY A 100 15.44 8.15 -15.73
CA GLY A 100 16.45 7.21 -16.23
C GLY A 100 16.77 6.15 -15.17
N GLY A 101 16.83 4.88 -15.57
CA GLY A 101 17.09 3.74 -14.69
C GLY A 101 18.32 3.92 -13.80
N ILE A 102 18.22 3.39 -12.59
CA ILE A 102 19.18 3.55 -11.50
C ILE A 102 20.38 2.64 -11.78
N GLU A 103 21.44 3.19 -12.36
CA GLU A 103 22.58 2.37 -12.80
C GLU A 103 23.57 1.99 -11.68
N HIS A 104 23.51 2.55 -10.46
CA HIS A 104 24.41 2.12 -9.36
C HIS A 104 23.74 2.14 -7.97
N TYR A 105 23.13 1.02 -7.58
CA TYR A 105 22.92 0.71 -6.16
C TYR A 105 24.21 0.12 -5.55
N PRO A 106 24.54 0.46 -4.29
CA PRO A 106 25.53 -0.28 -3.52
C PRO A 106 25.24 -1.78 -3.54
N ALA A 107 26.26 -2.63 -3.48
CA ALA A 107 26.11 -4.08 -3.70
C ALA A 107 25.01 -4.74 -2.83
N PRO A 108 24.88 -4.45 -1.52
CA PRO A 108 23.77 -4.97 -0.70
C PRO A 108 22.39 -4.54 -1.21
N LEU A 109 22.22 -3.27 -1.57
CA LEU A 109 20.96 -2.74 -2.12
C LEU A 109 20.65 -3.32 -3.50
N LYS A 110 21.66 -3.55 -4.34
CA LYS A 110 21.49 -4.19 -5.64
C LYS A 110 20.99 -5.63 -5.50
N ALA A 111 21.49 -6.38 -4.51
CA ALA A 111 21.01 -7.72 -4.21
C ALA A 111 19.54 -7.71 -3.73
N ILE A 112 19.15 -6.70 -2.94
CA ILE A 112 17.76 -6.53 -2.49
C ILE A 112 16.84 -6.15 -3.66
N ASP A 113 17.25 -5.23 -4.55
CA ASP A 113 16.46 -4.87 -5.73
C ASP A 113 16.23 -6.10 -6.63
N ALA A 114 17.27 -6.89 -6.88
CA ALA A 114 17.16 -8.14 -7.64
C ALA A 114 16.22 -9.15 -6.97
N HIS A 115 16.25 -9.25 -5.63
CA HIS A 115 15.32 -10.11 -4.87
C HIS A 115 13.87 -9.63 -4.97
N LEU A 116 13.62 -8.31 -4.90
CA LEU A 116 12.28 -7.75 -5.08
C LEU A 116 11.74 -7.99 -6.50
N ILE A 117 12.63 -7.95 -7.51
CA ILE A 117 12.29 -8.32 -8.90
C ILE A 117 11.90 -9.81 -8.98
N ASP A 118 12.68 -10.72 -8.37
CA ASP A 118 12.37 -12.15 -8.34
C ASP A 118 11.06 -12.47 -7.61
N GLN A 119 10.71 -11.69 -6.57
CA GLN A 119 9.42 -11.75 -5.90
C GLN A 119 8.26 -11.15 -6.70
N GLU A 120 8.51 -10.64 -7.91
CA GLU A 120 7.53 -9.99 -8.78
C GLU A 120 6.89 -8.72 -8.17
N ILE A 121 7.64 -7.99 -7.35
CA ILE A 121 7.20 -6.67 -6.86
C ILE A 121 7.16 -5.69 -8.02
N SER A 122 6.02 -4.99 -8.15
CA SER A 122 5.79 -4.01 -9.20
C SER A 122 6.80 -2.86 -9.13
N ASP A 123 7.12 -2.27 -10.28
CA ASP A 123 8.16 -1.24 -10.37
C ASP A 123 7.89 -0.05 -9.44
N ASP A 124 6.62 0.39 -9.32
CA ASP A 124 6.24 1.50 -8.45
C ASP A 124 6.47 1.18 -6.96
N VAL A 125 6.06 -0.02 -6.52
CA VAL A 125 6.22 -0.47 -5.14
C VAL A 125 7.70 -0.74 -4.83
N ARG A 126 8.44 -1.32 -5.79
CA ARG A 126 9.88 -1.54 -5.68
C ARG A 126 10.63 -0.22 -5.56
N ALA A 127 10.34 0.75 -6.43
CA ALA A 127 10.97 2.07 -6.40
C ALA A 127 10.72 2.79 -5.08
N MET A 128 9.51 2.70 -4.53
CA MET A 128 9.16 3.22 -3.20
C MET A 128 10.11 2.64 -2.14
N PHE A 129 10.17 1.32 -1.99
CA PHE A 129 11.03 0.67 -0.99
C PHE A 129 12.51 0.97 -1.22
N MET A 130 12.99 0.84 -2.45
CA MET A 130 14.39 1.08 -2.77
C MET A 130 14.82 2.53 -2.53
N SER A 131 13.92 3.51 -2.71
CA SER A 131 14.20 4.91 -2.38
C SER A 131 14.40 5.12 -0.88
N THR A 132 13.54 4.53 -0.04
CA THR A 132 13.68 4.58 1.43
C THR A 132 14.96 3.88 1.89
N LEU A 133 15.26 2.70 1.34
CA LEU A 133 16.46 1.95 1.70
C LEU A 133 17.75 2.68 1.30
N LEU A 134 17.77 3.32 0.12
CA LEU A 134 18.91 4.13 -0.32
C LEU A 134 19.12 5.36 0.58
N GLN A 135 18.04 6.03 1.00
CA GLN A 135 18.13 7.13 1.96
C GLN A 135 18.70 6.66 3.30
N ARG A 136 18.23 5.51 3.81
CA ARG A 136 18.71 4.91 5.05
C ARG A 136 20.18 4.49 4.97
N TRP A 137 20.61 3.98 3.81
CA TRP A 137 22.01 3.62 3.54
C TRP A 137 22.97 4.79 3.74
N TYR A 138 22.71 5.94 3.12
CA TYR A 138 23.59 7.11 3.28
C TYR A 138 23.51 7.72 4.69
N THR A 139 22.35 7.65 5.33
CA THR A 139 22.19 8.15 6.71
C THR A 139 22.94 7.28 7.74
N SER A 140 23.18 6.01 7.41
CA SER A 140 23.92 5.05 8.24
C SER A 140 25.40 4.93 7.85
N SER A 141 25.99 5.96 7.24
CA SER A 141 27.40 5.99 6.83
C SER A 141 27.78 4.98 5.73
N ALA A 142 26.81 4.53 4.93
CA ALA A 142 27.04 3.75 3.71
C ALA A 142 27.84 2.43 3.90
N ASN A 143 27.64 1.74 5.02
CA ASN A 143 28.43 0.56 5.41
C ASN A 143 27.58 -0.66 5.83
N GLY A 144 26.28 -0.68 5.53
CA GLY A 144 25.40 -1.79 5.90
C GLY A 144 25.75 -3.11 5.20
N SER A 145 25.70 -4.21 5.93
CA SER A 145 25.75 -5.57 5.38
C SER A 145 24.45 -5.92 4.65
N TYR A 146 24.47 -7.01 3.86
CA TYR A 146 23.26 -7.52 3.22
C TYR A 146 22.14 -7.84 4.23
N ASP A 147 22.47 -8.49 5.34
CA ASP A 147 21.49 -8.85 6.37
C ASP A 147 20.89 -7.62 7.08
N GLU A 148 21.68 -6.57 7.29
CA GLU A 148 21.18 -5.31 7.82
C GLU A 148 20.20 -4.63 6.85
N VAL A 149 20.54 -4.55 5.55
CA VAL A 149 19.65 -3.97 4.55
C VAL A 149 18.38 -4.80 4.38
N LYS A 150 18.50 -6.14 4.45
CA LYS A 150 17.36 -7.06 4.44
C LYS A 150 16.42 -6.81 5.64
N LYS A 151 16.98 -6.58 6.82
CA LYS A 151 16.21 -6.18 8.01
C LYS A 151 15.56 -4.81 7.84
N TRP A 152 16.24 -3.85 7.22
CA TRP A 152 15.64 -2.55 6.91
C TRP A 152 14.44 -2.67 5.96
N LEU A 153 14.53 -3.55 4.95
CA LEU A 153 13.41 -3.84 4.06
C LEU A 153 12.25 -4.47 4.83
N TYR A 154 12.52 -5.43 5.70
CA TYR A 154 11.50 -6.04 6.56
C TYR A 154 10.78 -4.98 7.39
N GLU A 155 11.53 -4.12 8.10
CA GLU A 155 10.97 -3.03 8.92
C GLU A 155 10.12 -2.07 8.07
N GLU A 156 10.59 -1.73 6.87
CA GLU A 156 9.87 -0.82 5.97
C GLU A 156 8.57 -1.42 5.44
N ILE A 157 8.56 -2.72 5.09
CA ILE A 157 7.32 -3.41 4.69
C ILE A 157 6.34 -3.43 5.87
N VAL A 158 6.78 -3.76 7.09
CA VAL A 158 5.93 -3.74 8.27
C VAL A 158 5.34 -2.35 8.52
N ASN A 159 6.17 -1.30 8.46
CA ASN A 159 5.73 0.08 8.66
C ASN A 159 4.74 0.54 7.58
N THR A 160 4.97 0.17 6.32
CA THR A 160 4.06 0.50 5.22
C THR A 160 2.69 -0.13 5.44
N LEU A 161 2.69 -1.39 5.88
CA LEU A 161 1.47 -2.17 6.08
C LEU A 161 0.77 -1.90 7.42
N SER A 162 1.43 -1.32 8.43
CA SER A 162 0.85 -1.13 9.77
C SER A 162 -0.36 -0.18 9.80
N SER A 163 -0.53 0.64 8.77
CA SER A 163 -1.69 1.52 8.62
C SER A 163 -2.93 0.81 8.05
N LEU A 164 -2.78 -0.41 7.52
CA LEU A 164 -3.85 -1.17 6.91
C LEU A 164 -4.55 -2.10 7.92
N SER A 165 -5.77 -2.52 7.59
CA SER A 165 -6.55 -3.44 8.44
C SER A 165 -6.07 -4.89 8.28
N PHE A 166 -5.58 -5.48 9.36
CA PHE A 166 -5.14 -6.88 9.43
C PHE A 166 -5.95 -7.69 10.45
N GLY A 167 -5.70 -9.00 10.51
CA GLY A 167 -6.38 -9.91 11.43
C GLY A 167 -7.71 -10.43 10.90
N GLY A 168 -8.26 -11.43 11.59
CA GLY A 168 -9.42 -12.19 11.15
C GLY A 168 -10.76 -11.44 11.12
N ILE A 169 -11.86 -12.17 11.29
CA ILE A 169 -13.20 -11.59 11.32
C ILE A 169 -13.31 -10.58 12.47
N SER A 170 -13.90 -9.40 12.23
CA SER A 170 -13.99 -8.34 13.25
C SER A 170 -14.91 -8.69 14.43
N PHE A 171 -15.84 -9.63 14.22
CA PHE A 171 -16.98 -9.96 15.10
C PHE A 171 -17.90 -8.78 15.42
N GLN A 172 -17.71 -7.61 14.79
CA GLN A 172 -18.61 -6.46 14.90
C GLN A 172 -19.78 -6.57 13.91
N LYS A 173 -19.60 -7.39 12.88
CA LYS A 173 -20.55 -7.62 11.81
C LYS A 173 -21.02 -9.07 11.86
N LYS A 174 -22.33 -9.26 11.71
CA LYS A 174 -22.95 -10.58 11.80
C LYS A 174 -22.70 -11.40 10.53
N PHE A 175 -22.69 -10.75 9.37
CA PHE A 175 -22.58 -11.42 8.08
C PHE A 175 -21.16 -11.30 7.54
N VAL A 176 -20.55 -12.42 7.20
CA VAL A 176 -19.22 -12.46 6.58
C VAL A 176 -19.37 -13.02 5.17
N ASN A 177 -19.09 -12.18 4.18
CA ASN A 177 -19.21 -12.53 2.77
C ASN A 177 -17.85 -12.76 2.13
N VAL A 178 -17.69 -13.86 1.38
CA VAL A 178 -16.49 -14.10 0.57
C VAL A 178 -16.83 -13.96 -0.91
N VAL A 179 -16.10 -13.09 -1.61
CA VAL A 179 -16.27 -12.86 -3.05
C VAL A 179 -14.95 -13.08 -3.78
N GLY A 180 -14.99 -13.30 -5.09
CA GLY A 180 -13.78 -13.49 -5.90
C GLY A 180 -13.90 -14.61 -6.95
N PRO A 181 -12.93 -14.73 -7.87
CA PRO A 181 -13.06 -15.53 -9.08
C PRO A 181 -13.36 -17.02 -8.88
N THR A 182 -13.66 -17.73 -9.96
CA THR A 182 -13.77 -19.20 -9.92
C THR A 182 -12.45 -19.85 -9.47
N GLY A 183 -12.54 -20.94 -8.70
CA GLY A 183 -11.37 -21.76 -8.35
C GLY A 183 -10.40 -21.17 -7.33
N VAL A 184 -10.59 -19.93 -6.85
CA VAL A 184 -9.68 -19.27 -5.88
C VAL A 184 -9.83 -19.75 -4.43
N GLY A 185 -10.66 -20.77 -4.18
CA GLY A 185 -10.79 -21.36 -2.83
C GLY A 185 -11.79 -20.69 -1.88
N LYS A 186 -12.80 -19.96 -2.38
CA LYS A 186 -13.85 -19.30 -1.55
C LYS A 186 -14.55 -20.24 -0.56
N THR A 187 -15.24 -21.26 -1.05
CA THR A 187 -16.02 -22.20 -0.22
C THR A 187 -15.16 -22.89 0.83
N THR A 188 -13.95 -23.33 0.46
CA THR A 188 -13.01 -23.97 1.40
C THR A 188 -12.50 -22.98 2.45
N THR A 189 -12.13 -21.76 2.06
CA THR A 189 -11.69 -20.71 2.99
C THR A 189 -12.80 -20.34 3.98
N LEU A 190 -14.03 -20.22 3.50
CA LEU A 190 -15.22 -19.95 4.30
C LEU A 190 -15.48 -21.09 5.31
N ALA A 191 -15.32 -22.35 4.92
CA ALA A 191 -15.42 -23.48 5.83
C ALA A 191 -14.32 -23.46 6.91
N LYS A 192 -13.08 -23.08 6.58
CA LYS A 192 -11.98 -22.91 7.56
C LYS A 192 -12.30 -21.83 8.59
N MET A 193 -12.73 -20.65 8.12
CA MET A 193 -13.14 -19.55 9.00
C MET A 193 -14.31 -19.92 9.91
N ALA A 194 -15.30 -20.66 9.39
CA ALA A 194 -16.43 -21.12 10.17
C ALA A 194 -16.03 -22.16 11.23
N ALA A 195 -15.19 -23.12 10.86
CA ALA A 195 -14.67 -24.11 11.78
C ALA A 195 -13.86 -23.45 12.92
N ASP A 196 -13.02 -22.47 12.60
CA ASP A 196 -12.28 -21.67 13.58
C ASP A 196 -13.22 -20.93 14.55
N CYS A 197 -14.28 -20.31 14.05
CA CYS A 197 -15.30 -19.65 14.87
C CYS A 197 -16.05 -20.61 15.80
N VAL A 198 -16.36 -21.82 15.34
CA VAL A 198 -17.05 -22.84 16.15
C VAL A 198 -16.10 -23.41 17.21
N ILE A 199 -14.89 -23.81 16.82
CA ILE A 199 -13.96 -24.59 17.65
C ILE A 199 -13.21 -23.69 18.64
N LYS A 200 -12.65 -22.57 18.18
CA LYS A 200 -11.81 -21.70 19.01
C LYS A 200 -12.59 -20.60 19.70
N HIS A 201 -13.63 -20.06 19.06
CA HIS A 201 -14.39 -18.91 19.56
C HIS A 201 -15.76 -19.27 20.15
N GLY A 202 -16.21 -20.53 20.02
CA GLY A 202 -17.49 -20.99 20.58
C GLY A 202 -18.71 -20.26 20.00
N LYS A 203 -18.63 -19.72 18.79
CA LYS A 203 -19.70 -18.93 18.16
C LYS A 203 -20.78 -19.84 17.57
N LYS A 204 -22.04 -19.41 17.67
CA LYS A 204 -23.14 -19.99 16.89
C LYS A 204 -23.02 -19.54 15.44
N VAL A 205 -22.59 -20.45 14.58
CA VAL A 205 -22.35 -20.19 13.16
C VAL A 205 -23.49 -20.75 12.31
N ALA A 206 -23.82 -20.05 11.23
CA ALA A 206 -24.68 -20.54 10.16
C ALA A 206 -24.09 -20.24 8.78
N PHE A 207 -24.54 -20.97 7.76
CA PHE A 207 -24.18 -20.74 6.36
C PHE A 207 -25.36 -20.22 5.54
N ILE A 208 -25.04 -19.37 4.58
CA ILE A 208 -25.88 -19.07 3.42
C ILE A 208 -25.03 -19.38 2.18
N THR A 209 -25.59 -20.09 1.20
CA THR A 209 -24.95 -20.23 -0.12
C THR A 209 -25.79 -19.59 -1.20
N THR A 210 -25.12 -18.81 -2.04
CA THR A 210 -25.64 -18.25 -3.28
C THR A 210 -24.98 -18.89 -4.52
N ASP A 211 -24.06 -19.86 -4.34
CA ASP A 211 -23.45 -20.64 -5.42
C ASP A 211 -24.38 -21.76 -5.91
N THR A 212 -25.47 -21.36 -6.57
CA THR A 212 -26.50 -22.27 -7.09
C THR A 212 -26.25 -22.74 -8.52
N TYR A 213 -25.23 -22.18 -9.18
CA TYR A 213 -24.94 -22.45 -10.59
C TYR A 213 -23.86 -23.51 -10.82
N ARG A 214 -22.89 -23.62 -9.90
CA ARG A 214 -21.83 -24.61 -10.02
C ARG A 214 -22.37 -25.98 -9.59
N ILE A 215 -22.15 -26.99 -10.45
CA ILE A 215 -22.56 -28.36 -10.17
C ILE A 215 -21.96 -28.82 -8.84
N ALA A 216 -22.81 -29.37 -7.96
CA ALA A 216 -22.46 -29.89 -6.64
C ALA A 216 -21.83 -28.88 -5.64
N ALA A 217 -21.89 -27.57 -5.90
CA ALA A 217 -21.37 -26.57 -4.96
C ALA A 217 -22.14 -26.57 -3.63
N ILE A 218 -23.47 -26.68 -3.72
CA ILE A 218 -24.35 -26.80 -2.54
C ILE A 218 -23.97 -28.03 -1.71
N ASP A 219 -23.74 -29.18 -2.35
CA ASP A 219 -23.41 -30.43 -1.65
C ASP A 219 -22.03 -30.37 -0.99
N GLN A 220 -21.08 -29.66 -1.61
CA GLN A 220 -19.78 -29.38 -1.02
C GLN A 220 -19.93 -28.59 0.29
N LEU A 221 -20.66 -27.48 0.29
CA LEU A 221 -20.84 -26.69 1.52
C LEU A 221 -21.71 -27.41 2.56
N LYS A 222 -22.74 -28.16 2.14
CA LYS A 222 -23.55 -29.01 3.04
C LYS A 222 -22.70 -30.06 3.75
N THR A 223 -21.67 -30.59 3.11
CA THR A 223 -20.75 -31.54 3.74
C THR A 223 -20.00 -30.89 4.90
N TYR A 224 -19.44 -29.70 4.69
CA TYR A 224 -18.81 -28.94 5.78
C TYR A 224 -19.81 -28.55 6.87
N ALA A 225 -21.01 -28.11 6.49
CA ALA A 225 -22.07 -27.75 7.43
C ALA A 225 -22.45 -28.92 8.35
N LYS A 226 -22.57 -30.13 7.78
CA LYS A 226 -22.83 -31.37 8.52
C LYS A 226 -21.69 -31.72 9.47
N ILE A 227 -20.44 -31.62 9.02
CA ILE A 227 -19.25 -31.89 9.86
C ILE A 227 -19.21 -30.94 11.07
N LEU A 228 -19.50 -29.66 10.84
CA LEU A 228 -19.48 -28.62 11.87
C LEU A 228 -20.79 -28.55 12.69
N ASN A 229 -21.81 -29.33 12.31
CA ASN A 229 -23.17 -29.28 12.88
C ASN A 229 -23.78 -27.85 12.88
N VAL A 230 -23.65 -27.15 11.75
CA VAL A 230 -24.20 -25.80 11.55
C VAL A 230 -25.30 -25.82 10.48
N PRO A 231 -26.35 -24.98 10.60
CA PRO A 231 -27.38 -24.90 9.57
C PRO A 231 -26.86 -24.24 8.30
N ILE A 232 -27.57 -24.49 7.20
CA ILE A 232 -27.30 -23.90 5.88
C ILE A 232 -28.61 -23.52 5.20
N GLU A 233 -28.70 -22.28 4.73
CA GLU A 233 -29.78 -21.83 3.85
C GLU A 233 -29.23 -21.69 2.41
N VAL A 234 -30.06 -22.05 1.43
CA VAL A 234 -29.74 -21.92 0.00
C VAL A 234 -30.61 -20.81 -0.58
N CYS A 235 -29.98 -19.82 -1.21
CA CYS A 235 -30.69 -18.69 -1.79
C CYS A 235 -30.49 -18.67 -3.31
N TYR A 236 -31.58 -18.59 -4.08
CA TYR A 236 -31.55 -18.47 -5.54
C TYR A 236 -31.78 -17.03 -6.01
N ASN A 237 -32.34 -16.19 -5.14
CA ASN A 237 -32.67 -14.79 -5.43
C ASN A 237 -32.59 -13.95 -4.13
N LEU A 238 -32.86 -12.65 -4.26
CA LEU A 238 -32.81 -11.68 -3.15
C LEU A 238 -33.85 -11.96 -2.05
N ASP A 239 -35.04 -12.44 -2.40
CA ASP A 239 -36.10 -12.69 -1.42
C ASP A 239 -35.81 -13.93 -0.58
N ASP A 240 -35.19 -14.97 -1.17
CA ASP A 240 -34.64 -16.11 -0.41
C ASP A 240 -33.56 -15.62 0.57
N PHE A 241 -32.70 -14.70 0.13
CA PHE A 241 -31.63 -14.15 0.95
C PHE A 241 -32.18 -13.36 2.15
N ARG A 242 -33.21 -12.52 1.94
CA ARG A 242 -33.90 -11.80 3.02
C ARG A 242 -34.52 -12.75 4.04
N GLN A 243 -35.23 -13.78 3.58
CA GLN A 243 -35.81 -14.80 4.46
C GLN A 243 -34.73 -15.56 5.24
N ALA A 244 -33.61 -15.89 4.61
CA ALA A 244 -32.48 -16.54 5.29
C ALA A 244 -31.90 -15.65 6.40
N LYS A 245 -31.73 -14.34 6.16
CA LYS A 245 -31.28 -13.38 7.18
C LYS A 245 -32.22 -13.40 8.40
N GLU A 246 -33.53 -13.39 8.18
CA GLU A 246 -34.54 -13.41 9.25
C GLU A 246 -34.49 -14.71 10.07
N LYS A 247 -34.43 -15.87 9.41
CA LYS A 247 -34.33 -17.18 10.09
C LYS A 247 -33.07 -17.30 10.95
N LEU A 248 -31.96 -16.72 10.50
CA LEU A 248 -30.65 -16.85 11.14
C LEU A 248 -30.38 -15.75 12.18
N THR A 249 -31.39 -14.99 12.60
CA THR A 249 -31.26 -13.89 13.56
C THR A 249 -30.69 -14.32 14.92
N SER A 250 -30.88 -15.58 15.34
CA SER A 250 -30.38 -16.12 16.61
C SER A 250 -28.92 -16.60 16.60
N TYR A 251 -28.25 -16.58 15.45
CA TYR A 251 -26.84 -16.97 15.29
C TYR A 251 -25.90 -15.77 15.49
N ASP A 252 -24.68 -16.02 15.95
CA ASP A 252 -23.69 -14.97 16.21
C ASP A 252 -23.04 -14.50 14.90
N ILE A 253 -22.71 -15.44 14.03
CA ILE A 253 -22.09 -15.19 12.71
C ILE A 253 -22.76 -16.02 11.63
N VAL A 254 -22.94 -15.41 10.47
CA VAL A 254 -23.45 -16.06 9.26
C VAL A 254 -22.44 -15.88 8.13
N PHE A 255 -21.92 -16.98 7.61
CA PHE A 255 -21.00 -16.96 6.47
C PHE A 255 -21.75 -17.14 5.16
N ILE A 256 -21.47 -16.26 4.19
CA ILE A 256 -22.12 -16.24 2.89
C ILE A 256 -21.13 -16.70 1.82
N ASP A 257 -21.38 -17.88 1.24
CA ASP A 257 -20.60 -18.42 0.13
C ASP A 257 -21.20 -17.96 -1.21
N THR A 258 -20.40 -17.27 -2.01
CA THR A 258 -20.83 -16.72 -3.29
C THR A 258 -20.32 -17.52 -4.48
N ALA A 259 -21.10 -17.50 -5.56
CA ALA A 259 -20.70 -18.13 -6.81
C ALA A 259 -19.36 -17.58 -7.31
N GLY A 260 -18.47 -18.49 -7.71
CA GLY A 260 -17.32 -18.10 -8.52
C GLY A 260 -17.77 -17.66 -9.91
N ARG A 261 -17.36 -16.48 -10.33
CA ARG A 261 -17.58 -15.97 -11.69
C ARG A 261 -16.32 -15.36 -12.28
N ASN A 262 -16.33 -15.16 -13.60
CA ASN A 262 -15.33 -14.32 -14.24
C ASN A 262 -15.66 -12.85 -13.96
N PHE A 263 -15.24 -12.35 -12.81
CA PHE A 263 -15.54 -10.99 -12.37
C PHE A 263 -14.83 -9.89 -13.18
N ARG A 264 -14.15 -10.22 -14.29
CA ARG A 264 -13.82 -9.25 -15.35
C ARG A 264 -15.06 -8.76 -16.09
N ASN A 265 -16.14 -9.55 -16.09
CA ASN A 265 -17.43 -9.13 -16.62
C ASN A 265 -18.24 -8.43 -15.53
N VAL A 266 -18.49 -7.13 -15.75
CA VAL A 266 -19.25 -6.25 -14.85
C VAL A 266 -20.64 -6.81 -14.54
N GLN A 267 -21.29 -7.51 -15.49
CA GLN A 267 -22.63 -8.05 -15.27
C GLN A 267 -22.66 -9.00 -14.07
N TYR A 268 -21.64 -9.85 -13.88
CA TYR A 268 -21.62 -10.76 -12.74
C TYR A 268 -21.45 -10.05 -11.40
N VAL A 269 -20.82 -8.87 -11.38
CA VAL A 269 -20.76 -8.03 -10.16
C VAL A 269 -22.13 -7.43 -9.89
N ASN A 270 -22.85 -7.00 -10.92
CA ASN A 270 -24.22 -6.48 -10.79
C ASN A 270 -25.19 -7.57 -10.31
N ASP A 271 -25.16 -8.75 -10.92
CA ASP A 271 -25.98 -9.90 -10.50
C ASP A 271 -25.74 -10.25 -9.02
N LEU A 272 -24.49 -10.18 -8.57
CA LEU A 272 -24.13 -10.41 -7.17
C LEU A 272 -24.74 -9.35 -6.24
N LYS A 273 -24.77 -8.08 -6.66
CA LYS A 273 -25.40 -6.98 -5.90
C LYS A 273 -26.92 -7.06 -5.91
N GLU A 274 -27.52 -7.58 -6.97
CA GLU A 274 -28.96 -7.83 -7.02
C GLU A 274 -29.37 -8.97 -6.08
N MET A 275 -28.49 -9.95 -5.88
CA MET A 275 -28.73 -11.10 -5.02
C MET A 275 -28.44 -10.86 -3.54
N ILE A 276 -27.41 -10.05 -3.23
CA ILE A 276 -26.94 -9.80 -1.87
C ILE A 276 -27.05 -8.30 -1.55
N ASP A 277 -27.78 -7.98 -0.47
CA ASP A 277 -27.86 -6.63 0.06
C ASP A 277 -26.58 -6.27 0.84
N PHE A 278 -25.56 -5.78 0.13
CA PHE A 278 -24.30 -5.32 0.73
C PHE A 278 -24.53 -4.06 1.57
N ASN A 279 -24.85 -4.26 2.85
CA ASN A 279 -25.11 -3.20 3.81
C ASN A 279 -24.07 -3.19 4.95
N GLU A 280 -24.23 -2.29 5.92
CA GLU A 280 -23.24 -2.07 6.99
C GLU A 280 -23.04 -3.28 7.92
N GLU A 281 -24.01 -4.22 7.98
CA GLU A 281 -23.91 -5.44 8.79
C GLU A 281 -23.00 -6.51 8.18
N MET A 282 -22.45 -6.27 6.98
CA MET A 282 -21.63 -7.23 6.25
C MET A 282 -20.15 -6.86 6.24
N GLU A 283 -19.30 -7.82 6.60
CA GLU A 283 -17.86 -7.77 6.35
C GLU A 283 -17.58 -8.57 5.08
N THR A 284 -17.03 -7.93 4.04
CA THR A 284 -16.79 -8.57 2.74
C THR A 284 -15.31 -8.73 2.49
N PHE A 285 -14.89 -9.97 2.20
CA PHE A 285 -13.52 -10.31 1.85
C PHE A 285 -13.39 -10.71 0.39
N LEU A 286 -12.43 -10.11 -0.31
CA LEU A 286 -12.07 -10.51 -1.68
C LEU A 286 -10.98 -11.59 -1.62
N VAL A 287 -11.32 -12.79 -2.06
CA VAL A 287 -10.44 -13.96 -2.10
C VAL A 287 -9.69 -14.00 -3.42
N LEU A 288 -8.36 -14.05 -3.33
CA LEU A 288 -7.44 -14.03 -4.47
C LEU A 288 -6.43 -15.20 -4.35
N SER A 289 -6.07 -15.79 -5.48
CA SER A 289 -5.06 -16.86 -5.54
C SER A 289 -3.68 -16.25 -5.78
N LEU A 290 -2.66 -16.62 -4.97
CA LEU A 290 -1.30 -16.13 -5.21
C LEU A 290 -0.62 -16.70 -6.44
N THR A 291 -1.20 -17.73 -7.07
CA THR A 291 -0.74 -18.25 -8.36
C THR A 291 -1.24 -17.43 -9.56
N ALA A 292 -2.12 -16.44 -9.34
CA ALA A 292 -2.57 -15.53 -10.39
C ALA A 292 -1.64 -14.31 -10.53
N LYS A 293 -1.65 -13.68 -11.70
CA LYS A 293 -0.85 -12.47 -11.93
C LYS A 293 -1.47 -11.30 -11.16
N TRP A 294 -0.64 -10.50 -10.50
CA TRP A 294 -1.13 -9.36 -9.70
C TRP A 294 -1.95 -8.35 -10.51
N ARG A 295 -1.63 -8.15 -11.80
CA ARG A 295 -2.37 -7.24 -12.69
C ARG A 295 -3.81 -7.71 -12.91
N ASP A 296 -4.01 -9.01 -13.05
CA ASP A 296 -5.34 -9.60 -13.18
C ASP A 296 -6.12 -9.46 -11.87
N MET A 297 -5.46 -9.66 -10.72
CA MET A 297 -6.07 -9.41 -9.40
C MET A 297 -6.51 -7.95 -9.23
N LYS A 298 -5.69 -6.99 -9.66
CA LYS A 298 -6.02 -5.56 -9.60
C LYS A 298 -7.19 -5.20 -10.50
N GLU A 299 -7.27 -5.80 -11.69
CA GLU A 299 -8.43 -5.62 -12.56
C GLU A 299 -9.69 -6.16 -11.91
N ILE A 300 -9.64 -7.38 -11.34
CA ILE A 300 -10.76 -7.96 -10.59
C ILE A 300 -11.19 -7.01 -9.45
N TYR A 301 -10.26 -6.57 -8.61
CA TYR A 301 -10.57 -5.63 -7.52
C TYR A 301 -11.24 -4.34 -8.03
N THR A 302 -10.79 -3.80 -9.16
CA THR A 302 -11.39 -2.60 -9.77
C THR A 302 -12.84 -2.82 -10.18
N GLN A 303 -13.19 -4.01 -10.69
CA GLN A 303 -14.57 -4.38 -11.00
C GLN A 303 -15.45 -4.48 -9.75
N PHE A 304 -14.86 -4.86 -8.61
CA PHE A 304 -15.51 -4.87 -7.30
C PHE A 304 -15.63 -3.49 -6.65
N SER A 305 -15.26 -2.38 -7.32
CA SER A 305 -15.33 -1.02 -6.75
C SER A 305 -16.72 -0.59 -6.24
N LEU A 306 -17.79 -1.25 -6.70
CA LEU A 306 -19.16 -1.02 -6.26
C LEU A 306 -19.56 -1.83 -5.01
N ILE A 307 -18.69 -2.71 -4.53
CA ILE A 307 -18.87 -3.55 -3.35
C ILE A 307 -17.80 -3.15 -2.32
N PRO A 308 -18.18 -2.90 -1.05
CA PRO A 308 -17.21 -2.51 -0.03
C PRO A 308 -16.33 -3.71 0.35
N ILE A 309 -15.18 -3.86 -0.31
CA ILE A 309 -14.16 -4.85 0.07
C ILE A 309 -13.42 -4.33 1.30
N HIS A 310 -13.50 -5.08 2.40
CA HIS A 310 -12.92 -4.67 3.68
C HIS A 310 -11.48 -5.15 3.82
N LYS A 311 -11.21 -6.41 3.45
CA LYS A 311 -9.89 -7.04 3.49
C LYS A 311 -9.74 -8.05 2.36
N PHE A 312 -8.50 -8.36 2.00
CA PHE A 312 -8.18 -9.49 1.13
C PHE A 312 -8.07 -10.79 1.91
N ILE A 313 -8.27 -11.90 1.21
CA ILE A 313 -7.78 -13.22 1.63
C ILE A 313 -6.92 -13.78 0.50
N PHE A 314 -5.69 -14.15 0.82
CA PHE A 314 -4.77 -14.75 -0.14
C PHE A 314 -4.71 -16.26 0.06
N THR A 315 -4.89 -17.01 -1.02
CA THR A 315 -4.93 -18.48 -1.01
C THR A 315 -3.79 -19.06 -1.81
N LYS A 316 -3.55 -20.37 -1.61
CA LYS A 316 -2.56 -21.16 -2.36
C LYS A 316 -1.13 -20.64 -2.16
N ILE A 317 -0.82 -20.23 -0.93
CA ILE A 317 0.53 -19.79 -0.54
C ILE A 317 1.52 -20.96 -0.66
N ASP A 318 1.05 -22.18 -0.42
CA ASP A 318 1.80 -23.43 -0.60
C ASP A 318 2.09 -23.80 -2.06
N GLU A 319 1.44 -23.13 -3.03
CA GLU A 319 1.62 -23.40 -4.47
C GLU A 319 2.54 -22.39 -5.17
N THR A 320 3.10 -21.42 -4.44
CA THR A 320 4.04 -20.43 -5.00
C THR A 320 5.18 -20.13 -4.03
N SER A 321 6.31 -19.69 -4.56
CA SER A 321 7.43 -19.15 -3.77
C SER A 321 7.66 -17.65 -4.02
N ARG A 322 6.79 -17.03 -4.83
CA ARG A 322 6.80 -15.62 -5.18
C ARG A 322 5.54 -14.99 -4.61
N HIS A 323 5.70 -14.21 -3.55
CA HIS A 323 4.59 -13.65 -2.78
C HIS A 323 4.34 -12.16 -3.07
N GLY A 324 5.14 -11.54 -3.95
CA GLY A 324 5.07 -10.10 -4.18
C GLY A 324 3.74 -9.60 -4.74
N ALA A 325 2.97 -10.47 -5.41
CA ALA A 325 1.62 -10.14 -5.86
C ALA A 325 0.71 -9.65 -4.71
N MET A 326 0.82 -10.27 -3.53
CA MET A 326 0.07 -9.85 -2.34
C MET A 326 0.50 -8.47 -1.85
N LEU A 327 1.81 -8.22 -1.78
CA LEU A 327 2.34 -6.92 -1.35
C LEU A 327 1.94 -5.81 -2.33
N ASN A 328 2.01 -6.09 -3.64
CA ASN A 328 1.53 -5.17 -4.68
C ASN A 328 0.05 -4.81 -4.48
N MET A 329 -0.81 -5.81 -4.24
CA MET A 329 -2.24 -5.59 -4.02
C MET A 329 -2.49 -4.72 -2.78
N MET A 330 -1.86 -5.04 -1.63
CA MET A 330 -2.09 -4.28 -0.41
C MET A 330 -1.65 -2.82 -0.53
N VAL A 331 -0.44 -2.57 -1.06
CA VAL A 331 0.10 -1.21 -1.21
C VAL A 331 -0.69 -0.40 -2.23
N GLN A 332 -1.03 -0.97 -3.39
CA GLN A 332 -1.70 -0.23 -4.45
C GLN A 332 -3.20 -0.02 -4.21
N CYS A 333 -3.86 -0.94 -3.51
CA CYS A 333 -5.29 -0.83 -3.21
C CYS A 333 -5.57 -0.17 -1.87
N GLY A 334 -4.58 -0.06 -0.97
CA GLY A 334 -4.77 0.47 0.38
C GLY A 334 -5.68 -0.42 1.25
N ILE A 335 -5.70 -1.72 0.97
CA ILE A 335 -6.53 -2.71 1.67
C ILE A 335 -5.61 -3.76 2.29
N GLY A 336 -5.80 -4.05 3.57
CA GLY A 336 -5.03 -5.07 4.27
C GLY A 336 -5.60 -6.48 4.08
N THR A 337 -5.06 -7.44 4.81
CA THR A 337 -5.38 -8.87 4.62
C THR A 337 -5.95 -9.44 5.90
N ALA A 338 -7.03 -10.23 5.77
CA ALA A 338 -7.61 -10.95 6.89
C ALA A 338 -6.90 -12.28 7.13
N TYR A 339 -6.82 -13.10 6.09
CA TYR A 339 -6.32 -14.47 6.18
C TYR A 339 -5.42 -14.84 5.01
N MET A 340 -4.65 -15.88 5.26
CA MET A 340 -3.73 -16.53 4.35
C MET A 340 -3.96 -18.05 4.42
N THR A 341 -4.17 -18.72 3.29
CA THR A 341 -4.36 -20.18 3.25
C THR A 341 -3.22 -20.89 2.52
N HIS A 342 -2.82 -22.04 3.06
CA HIS A 342 -1.60 -22.75 2.70
C HIS A 342 -1.82 -24.27 2.57
N GLY A 343 -3.00 -24.67 2.10
CA GLY A 343 -3.34 -26.07 1.89
C GLY A 343 -4.85 -26.34 1.85
N GLN A 344 -5.24 -27.61 1.86
CA GLN A 344 -6.63 -28.06 1.65
C GLN A 344 -7.33 -28.50 2.94
N ASN A 345 -6.60 -28.73 4.03
CA ASN A 345 -7.17 -29.24 5.27
C ASN A 345 -8.03 -28.18 5.96
N VAL A 346 -9.19 -28.61 6.46
CA VAL A 346 -10.12 -27.80 7.24
C VAL A 346 -10.17 -28.39 8.65
N PRO A 347 -9.91 -27.62 9.72
CA PRO A 347 -9.72 -26.16 9.75
C PRO A 347 -8.28 -25.67 9.54
N ASP A 348 -7.29 -26.56 9.56
CA ASP A 348 -5.92 -26.20 9.97
C ASP A 348 -5.14 -25.31 8.99
N ASP A 349 -5.37 -25.43 7.68
CA ASP A 349 -4.52 -24.76 6.66
C ASP A 349 -4.94 -23.29 6.41
N ILE A 350 -5.13 -22.51 7.48
CA ILE A 350 -5.43 -21.07 7.46
C ILE A 350 -4.68 -20.37 8.60
N VAL A 351 -4.21 -19.14 8.34
CA VAL A 351 -3.60 -18.29 9.35
C VAL A 351 -4.11 -16.87 9.21
N GLU A 352 -4.27 -16.17 10.33
CA GLU A 352 -4.53 -14.73 10.33
C GLU A 352 -3.32 -13.98 9.79
N ALA A 353 -3.56 -13.06 8.86
CA ALA A 353 -2.49 -12.28 8.27
C ALA A 353 -2.03 -11.18 9.23
N THR A 354 -0.71 -10.96 9.27
CA THR A 354 -0.08 -9.83 9.96
C THR A 354 0.93 -9.14 9.04
N PRO A 355 1.21 -7.84 9.24
CA PRO A 355 2.30 -7.16 8.52
C PRO A 355 3.64 -7.90 8.61
N GLN A 356 3.93 -8.48 9.78
CA GLN A 356 5.15 -9.23 10.06
C GLN A 356 5.21 -10.52 9.25
N LEU A 357 4.11 -11.26 9.15
CA LEU A 357 4.04 -12.47 8.33
C LEU A 357 4.27 -12.15 6.85
N VAL A 358 3.63 -11.09 6.33
CA VAL A 358 3.85 -10.62 4.96
C VAL A 358 5.32 -10.25 4.74
N ALA A 359 5.88 -9.40 5.61
CA ALA A 359 7.26 -8.96 5.48
C ALA A 359 8.24 -10.13 5.53
N ASN A 360 7.99 -11.12 6.38
CA ASN A 360 8.79 -12.33 6.45
C ASN A 360 8.66 -13.18 5.17
N MET A 361 7.45 -13.35 4.62
CA MET A 361 7.27 -14.08 3.35
C MET A 361 7.97 -13.43 2.15
N ILE A 362 8.13 -12.10 2.17
CA ILE A 362 8.83 -11.35 1.11
C ILE A 362 10.34 -11.36 1.33
N THR A 363 10.80 -11.17 2.57
CA THR A 363 12.23 -11.02 2.85
C THR A 363 12.93 -12.32 3.20
N GLY A 364 12.25 -13.27 3.83
CA GLY A 364 12.83 -14.48 4.42
C GLY A 364 13.69 -14.17 5.66
N VAL A 365 13.27 -13.22 6.49
CA VAL A 365 13.90 -12.92 7.79
C VAL A 365 13.18 -13.72 8.86
N GLU A 366 13.79 -14.82 9.33
CA GLU A 366 13.25 -15.60 10.43
C GLU A 366 13.07 -14.71 11.67
N GLN A 367 11.89 -14.80 12.30
CA GLN A 367 11.65 -14.15 13.59
C GLN A 367 12.51 -14.88 14.62
N GLN A 368 13.46 -14.16 15.24
CA GLN A 368 14.19 -14.65 16.41
C GLN A 368 13.30 -14.66 17.64
#